data_AF-A0A813GRF8-F1
#
_entry.id   AF-A0A813GRF8-F1
#
_cell.length_a   1.000
_cell.length_b   1.000
_cell.length_c   1.000
_cell.angle_alpha   90.00
_cell.angle_beta   90.00
_cell.angle_gamma   90.00
#
_symmetry.space_group_name_H-M   'P 1'
#
loop_
_entity.id
_entity.type
_entity.pdbx_description
1 polymer ?
#
loop_
_entity_poly.entity_id
_entity_poly.type
_entity_poly.pdbx_seq_one_letter_code
_entity_poly.pdbx_strand_id
1 'polypeptide(L)'
;YGIDRSATESLTSLGAEMQLEVVAGGLPGATNPNAVLLSRIRRIKSGQPIQQRSERHRRDRSRSRSVDRSRMPFHMPFPPPLPPILLELPAPDHELEAQAREFLDNHGISADECQSLWELSAGQQRQVISKGLDCSEDPYDALMSRIRQVMADGALEVRPSTHCMPLDFENQVEDFLQRHGIAPDGCQALRELPWEQQQEVIATDLKGAKKPTAVLLSRISRVKARCLVSPGGF
;
A
#
# COMPACT_ATOMS: atom_id res chain seq x y z
N TYR A 1 -12.02 36.14 -2.72
CA TYR A 1 -11.60 34.75 -3.02
C TYR A 1 -12.11 33.89 -1.88
N GLY A 2 -12.82 32.79 -2.14
CA GLY A 2 -13.25 31.87 -1.09
C GLY A 2 -12.03 31.11 -0.56
N ILE A 3 -11.30 31.75 0.35
CA ILE A 3 -10.06 31.19 0.91
C ILE A 3 -10.42 30.40 2.16
N ASP A 4 -9.97 29.15 2.23
CA ASP A 4 -10.28 28.26 3.35
C ASP A 4 -9.50 28.67 4.60
N ARG A 5 -10.01 28.25 5.77
CA ARG A 5 -9.41 28.55 7.07
C ARG A 5 -7.94 28.08 7.16
N SER A 6 -7.66 26.87 6.71
CA SER A 6 -6.30 26.31 6.70
C SER A 6 -5.30 27.14 5.86
N ALA A 7 -5.76 27.65 4.70
CA ALA A 7 -4.94 28.49 3.84
C ALA A 7 -4.69 29.88 4.47
N THR A 8 -5.66 30.40 5.21
CA THR A 8 -5.53 31.63 5.99
C THR A 8 -4.54 31.47 7.14
N GLU A 9 -4.68 30.41 7.93
CA GLU A 9 -3.79 30.08 9.05
C GLU A 9 -2.34 29.92 8.58
N SER A 10 -2.14 29.22 7.46
CA SER A 10 -0.84 29.05 6.82
C SER A 10 -0.21 30.39 6.41
N LEU A 11 -1.01 31.32 5.84
CA LEU A 11 -0.53 32.65 5.48
C LEU A 11 -0.17 33.47 6.73
N THR A 12 -1.02 33.46 7.77
CA THR A 12 -0.78 34.21 9.01
C THR A 12 0.41 33.70 9.82
N SER A 13 0.77 32.42 9.66
CA SER A 13 1.95 31.84 10.31
C SER A 13 3.28 32.35 9.75
N LEU A 14 3.28 32.98 8.58
CA LEU A 14 4.48 33.52 7.95
C LEU A 14 4.88 34.88 8.53
N GLY A 15 6.16 35.24 8.43
CA GLY A 15 6.62 36.60 8.72
C GLY A 15 6.04 37.64 7.75
N ALA A 16 5.94 38.90 8.17
CA ALA A 16 5.30 39.97 7.41
C ALA A 16 5.88 40.16 5.99
N GLU A 17 7.21 39.99 5.83
CA GLU A 17 7.86 40.09 4.52
C GLU A 17 7.40 38.99 3.56
N MET A 18 7.33 37.75 4.04
CA MET A 18 6.86 36.60 3.26
C MET A 18 5.37 36.72 2.93
N GLN A 19 4.55 37.21 3.86
CA GLN A 19 3.13 37.47 3.62
C GLN A 19 2.95 38.50 2.48
N LEU A 20 3.70 39.60 2.51
CA LEU A 20 3.69 40.61 1.44
C LEU A 20 4.09 40.01 0.10
N GLU A 21 5.11 39.15 0.08
CA GLU A 21 5.55 38.48 -1.15
C GLU A 21 4.48 37.54 -1.73
N VAL A 22 3.78 36.77 -0.87
CA VAL A 22 2.67 35.91 -1.31
C VAL A 22 1.55 36.73 -1.96
N VAL A 23 1.17 37.83 -1.29
CA VAL A 23 0.05 38.69 -1.69
C VAL A 23 0.38 39.51 -2.94
N ALA A 24 1.62 39.99 -3.07
CA ALA A 24 2.08 40.79 -4.21
C ALA A 24 1.90 40.06 -5.55
N GLY A 25 2.02 38.74 -5.55
CA GLY A 25 1.87 37.95 -6.77
C GLY A 25 0.42 37.72 -7.23
N GLY A 26 -0.59 38.13 -6.45
CA GLY A 26 -2.01 38.01 -6.77
C GLY A 26 -2.53 36.57 -6.97
N LEU A 27 -3.86 36.41 -7.05
CA LEU A 27 -4.54 35.15 -7.42
C LEU A 27 -5.50 35.29 -8.62
N PRO A 28 -5.21 36.11 -9.66
CA PRO A 28 -6.17 36.33 -10.73
C PRO A 28 -6.36 35.05 -11.58
N GLY A 29 -7.62 34.66 -11.79
CA GLY A 29 -8.00 33.57 -12.69
C GLY A 29 -7.65 32.16 -12.19
N ALA A 30 -7.24 32.00 -10.94
CA ALA A 30 -6.98 30.68 -10.37
C ALA A 30 -8.29 29.91 -10.20
N THR A 31 -8.40 28.74 -10.84
CA THR A 31 -9.53 27.81 -10.68
C THR A 31 -9.66 27.30 -9.24
N ASN A 32 -8.54 27.24 -8.51
CA ASN A 32 -8.48 26.91 -7.10
C ASN A 32 -7.51 27.87 -6.37
N PRO A 33 -8.01 28.92 -5.71
CA PRO A 33 -7.16 29.92 -5.05
C PRO A 33 -6.39 29.34 -3.86
N ASN A 34 -6.95 28.36 -3.14
CA ASN A 34 -6.33 27.76 -1.96
C ASN A 34 -5.08 26.96 -2.33
N ALA A 35 -5.17 26.12 -3.36
CA ALA A 35 -4.04 25.36 -3.86
C ALA A 35 -2.90 26.26 -4.36
N VAL A 36 -3.23 27.35 -5.05
CA VAL A 36 -2.24 28.33 -5.54
C VAL A 36 -1.58 29.06 -4.37
N LEU A 37 -2.36 29.50 -3.38
CA LEU A 37 -1.83 30.17 -2.19
C LEU A 37 -0.88 29.26 -1.40
N LEU A 38 -1.30 28.03 -1.09
CA LEU A 38 -0.50 27.05 -0.34
C LEU A 38 0.76 26.62 -1.10
N SER A 39 0.68 26.45 -2.42
CA SER A 39 1.85 26.17 -3.25
C SER A 39 2.87 27.32 -3.21
N ARG A 40 2.39 28.57 -3.21
CA ARG A 40 3.27 29.75 -3.13
C ARG A 40 3.91 29.90 -1.76
N ILE A 41 3.14 29.68 -0.68
CA ILE A 41 3.65 29.66 0.70
C ILE A 41 4.78 28.63 0.84
N ARG A 42 4.58 27.40 0.34
CA ARG A 42 5.63 26.35 0.38
C ARG A 42 6.91 26.80 -0.33
N ARG A 43 6.81 27.39 -1.52
CA ARG A 43 7.98 27.86 -2.29
C ARG A 43 8.79 28.91 -1.55
N ILE A 44 8.13 29.89 -0.95
CA ILE A 44 8.80 30.95 -0.18
C ILE A 44 9.48 30.36 1.06
N LYS A 45 8.82 29.42 1.77
CA LYS A 45 9.43 28.69 2.89
C LYS A 45 10.69 27.92 2.45
N SER A 46 10.68 27.33 1.25
CA SER A 46 11.83 26.63 0.68
C SER A 46 12.89 27.55 0.04
N GLY A 47 12.73 28.87 0.11
CA GLY A 47 13.65 29.83 -0.52
C GLY A 47 13.66 29.80 -2.05
N GLN A 48 12.64 29.21 -2.68
CA GLN A 48 12.54 29.19 -4.13
C GLN A 48 11.94 30.50 -4.66
N PRO A 49 12.59 31.15 -5.66
CA PRO A 49 12.06 32.38 -6.23
C PRO A 49 10.72 32.11 -6.91
N ILE A 50 9.75 33.01 -6.71
CA ILE A 50 8.45 32.97 -7.39
C ILE A 50 8.70 33.18 -8.89
N GLN A 51 8.87 32.09 -9.63
CA GLN A 51 8.93 32.14 -11.08
C GLN A 51 7.57 32.64 -11.58
N GLN A 52 7.51 33.90 -12.00
CA GLN A 52 6.42 34.43 -12.80
C GLN A 52 6.34 33.56 -14.05
N ARG A 53 5.37 32.65 -14.06
CA ARG A 53 5.15 31.69 -15.15
C ARG A 53 4.68 32.47 -16.36
N SER A 54 5.62 33.10 -17.04
CA SER A 54 5.41 33.78 -18.31
C SER A 54 4.83 32.76 -19.29
N GLU A 55 3.73 33.15 -19.94
CA GLU A 55 2.79 32.36 -20.73
C GLU A 55 3.37 31.63 -21.96
N ARG A 56 4.69 31.44 -22.06
CA ARG A 56 5.36 31.05 -23.31
C ARG A 56 5.31 29.56 -23.66
N HIS A 57 4.83 28.66 -22.80
CA HIS A 57 4.98 27.21 -23.05
C HIS A 57 3.71 26.45 -23.48
N ARG A 58 2.57 27.13 -23.72
CA ARG A 58 1.32 26.44 -24.11
C ARG A 58 1.05 26.34 -25.62
N ARG A 59 1.98 26.75 -26.51
CA ARG A 59 1.73 26.74 -27.97
C ARG A 59 2.31 25.58 -28.77
N ASP A 60 3.09 24.65 -28.18
CA ASP A 60 3.92 23.74 -28.98
C ASP A 60 3.56 22.25 -28.93
N ARG A 61 2.29 21.91 -28.61
CA ARG A 61 1.82 20.50 -28.65
C ARG A 61 0.79 20.18 -29.72
N SER A 62 0.45 21.12 -30.61
CA SER A 62 -0.63 20.93 -31.60
C SER A 62 -0.16 20.78 -33.06
N ARG A 63 1.15 20.62 -33.32
CA ARG A 63 1.67 20.48 -34.69
C ARG A 63 2.63 19.31 -34.80
N SER A 64 2.13 18.11 -35.05
CA SER A 64 2.89 17.11 -35.80
C SER A 64 2.00 15.95 -36.25
N ARG A 65 2.21 15.59 -37.53
CA ARG A 65 1.73 14.39 -38.23
C ARG A 65 0.37 14.50 -38.94
N SER A 66 0.36 15.35 -39.96
CA SER A 66 -0.24 15.00 -41.25
C SER A 66 0.90 14.56 -42.16
N VAL A 67 0.95 13.28 -42.55
CA VAL A 67 1.82 12.79 -43.63
C VAL A 67 1.02 11.83 -44.50
N ASP A 68 0.59 12.40 -45.61
CA ASP A 68 0.64 11.86 -46.97
C ASP A 68 0.27 10.37 -47.19
N ARG A 69 -0.99 10.16 -47.58
CA ARG A 69 -1.50 8.95 -48.22
C ARG A 69 -1.24 9.05 -49.71
N SER A 70 -0.15 8.47 -50.20
CA SER A 70 -0.11 7.96 -51.57
C SER A 70 1.03 6.96 -51.75
N ARG A 71 0.64 5.75 -52.18
CA ARG A 71 1.41 4.84 -53.05
C ARG A 71 2.47 3.97 -52.37
N MET A 72 2.13 2.72 -52.03
CA MET A 72 3.03 1.55 -52.17
C MET A 72 2.24 0.24 -52.41
N PRO A 73 2.77 -0.69 -53.24
CA PRO A 73 2.09 -1.92 -53.67
C PRO A 73 2.07 -3.00 -52.58
N PHE A 74 1.01 -3.79 -52.60
CA PHE A 74 0.75 -4.90 -51.70
C PHE A 74 1.76 -6.05 -51.89
N HIS A 75 2.65 -6.23 -50.91
CA HIS A 75 3.14 -7.55 -50.53
C HIS A 75 3.46 -7.52 -49.03
N MET A 76 2.47 -7.89 -48.21
CA MET A 76 2.66 -8.07 -46.76
C MET A 76 3.34 -9.44 -46.54
N PRO A 77 4.55 -9.52 -45.97
CA PRO A 77 4.97 -10.74 -45.31
C PRO A 77 4.03 -10.98 -44.12
N PHE A 78 3.63 -12.24 -43.93
CA PHE A 78 2.81 -12.67 -42.80
C PHE A 78 3.39 -12.08 -41.50
N PRO A 79 2.60 -11.38 -40.66
CA PRO A 79 3.12 -10.88 -39.40
C PRO A 79 3.58 -12.07 -38.55
N PRO A 80 4.75 -11.97 -37.87
CA PRO A 80 5.11 -12.98 -36.88
C PRO A 80 3.95 -13.11 -35.87
N PRO A 81 3.71 -14.31 -35.33
CA PRO A 81 2.70 -14.49 -34.30
C PRO A 81 2.95 -13.44 -33.21
N LEU A 82 1.93 -12.62 -32.96
CA LEU A 82 1.99 -11.62 -31.91
C LEU A 82 2.45 -12.35 -30.63
N PRO A 83 3.48 -11.84 -29.91
CA PRO A 83 3.74 -12.34 -28.58
C PRO A 83 2.42 -12.23 -27.81
N PRO A 84 2.07 -13.22 -26.96
CA PRO A 84 0.92 -13.06 -26.09
C PRO A 84 1.09 -11.71 -25.41
N ILE A 85 0.09 -10.84 -25.58
CA ILE A 85 -0.02 -9.63 -24.79
C ILE A 85 -0.12 -10.15 -23.37
N LEU A 86 1.04 -10.23 -22.70
CA LEU A 86 1.10 -10.14 -21.26
C LEU A 86 0.41 -8.81 -21.01
N LEU A 87 -0.88 -8.90 -20.64
CA LEU A 87 -1.49 -7.90 -19.80
C LEU A 87 -0.44 -7.62 -18.73
N GLU A 88 0.31 -6.53 -18.90
CA GLU A 88 1.10 -5.94 -17.84
C GLU A 88 0.07 -5.58 -16.78
N LEU A 89 -0.26 -6.58 -15.96
CA LEU A 89 -0.82 -6.38 -14.65
C LEU A 89 0.10 -5.32 -14.03
N PRO A 90 -0.41 -4.15 -13.63
CA PRO A 90 0.42 -3.14 -13.02
C PRO A 90 1.17 -3.82 -11.89
N ALA A 91 2.50 -3.75 -11.93
CA ALA A 91 3.34 -4.38 -10.92
C ALA A 91 2.76 -4.01 -9.54
N PRO A 92 2.64 -4.98 -8.60
CA PRO A 92 1.98 -4.78 -7.31
C PRO A 92 2.62 -3.66 -6.45
N ASP A 93 3.75 -3.13 -6.90
CA ASP A 93 4.52 -2.07 -6.29
C ASP A 93 3.95 -0.67 -6.61
N HIS A 94 3.36 -0.45 -7.79
CA HIS A 94 2.81 0.87 -8.17
C HIS A 94 1.57 1.26 -7.36
N GLU A 95 0.74 0.29 -7.00
CA GLU A 95 -0.44 0.54 -6.16
C GLU A 95 -0.01 0.91 -4.74
N LEU A 96 1.06 0.28 -4.25
CA LEU A 96 1.64 0.60 -2.95
C LEU A 96 2.27 2.00 -2.92
N GLU A 97 3.01 2.39 -3.95
CA GLU A 97 3.55 3.74 -4.05
C GLU A 97 2.44 4.81 -4.09
N ALA A 98 1.33 4.52 -4.79
CA ALA A 98 0.17 5.40 -4.82
C ALA A 98 -0.48 5.53 -3.43
N GLN A 99 -0.67 4.40 -2.73
CA GLN A 99 -1.17 4.38 -1.35
C GLN A 99 -0.25 5.12 -0.37
N ALA A 100 1.07 4.97 -0.52
CA ALA A 100 2.05 5.67 0.30
C ALA A 100 1.98 7.20 0.07
N ARG A 101 1.88 7.64 -1.18
CA ARG A 101 1.73 9.06 -1.51
C ARG A 101 0.42 9.64 -0.96
N GLU A 102 -0.69 8.93 -1.13
CA GLU A 102 -1.99 9.34 -0.60
C GLU A 102 -1.97 9.40 0.93
N PHE A 103 -1.35 8.42 1.58
CA PHE A 103 -1.18 8.40 3.02
C PHE A 103 -0.40 9.62 3.52
N LEU A 104 0.73 9.94 2.89
CA LEU A 104 1.53 11.11 3.25
C LEU A 104 0.78 12.43 3.00
N ASP A 105 0.05 12.54 1.88
CA ASP A 105 -0.75 13.72 1.54
C ASP A 105 -1.89 13.93 2.56
N ASN A 106 -2.57 12.84 2.97
CA ASN A 106 -3.62 12.87 3.99
C ASN A 106 -3.12 13.37 5.35
N HIS A 107 -1.85 13.14 5.66
CA HIS A 107 -1.21 13.59 6.89
C HIS A 107 -0.43 14.90 6.74
N GLY A 108 -0.46 15.53 5.56
CA GLY A 108 0.25 16.79 5.29
C GLY A 108 1.77 16.65 5.25
N ILE A 109 2.28 15.44 5.03
CA ILE A 109 3.70 15.12 4.95
C ILE A 109 4.12 15.12 3.49
N SER A 110 5.23 15.80 3.18
CA SER A 110 5.74 15.83 1.80
C SER A 110 6.34 14.47 1.41
N ALA A 111 5.76 13.84 0.38
CA ALA A 111 6.26 12.57 -0.16
C ALA A 111 7.73 12.63 -0.61
N ASP A 112 8.19 13.81 -1.03
CA ASP A 112 9.56 14.04 -1.47
C ASP A 112 10.54 14.19 -0.29
N GLU A 113 10.06 14.53 0.90
CA GLU A 113 10.88 14.75 2.10
C GLU A 113 11.06 13.44 2.92
N CYS A 114 10.17 12.47 2.73
CA CYS A 114 10.18 11.20 3.46
C CYS A 114 10.93 10.09 2.72
N GLN A 115 12.22 10.32 2.45
CA GLN A 115 13.08 9.31 1.83
C GLN A 115 13.17 8.02 2.67
N SER A 116 13.09 8.14 4.00
CA SER A 116 13.07 7.00 4.91
C SER A 116 11.88 6.06 4.74
N LEU A 117 10.76 6.50 4.13
CA LEU A 117 9.63 5.60 3.81
C LEU A 117 9.92 4.79 2.54
N TRP A 118 10.56 5.42 1.55
CA TRP A 118 10.91 4.80 0.27
C TRP A 118 12.07 3.81 0.38
N GLU A 119 12.92 3.96 1.40
CA GLU A 119 14.00 3.02 1.72
C GLU A 119 13.52 1.73 2.41
N LEU A 120 12.26 1.67 2.84
CA LEU A 120 11.66 0.48 3.45
C LEU A 120 11.22 -0.56 2.40
N SER A 121 11.12 -1.82 2.80
CA SER A 121 10.54 -2.87 1.96
C SER A 121 9.04 -2.66 1.73
N ALA A 122 8.49 -3.25 0.67
CA ALA A 122 7.06 -3.16 0.36
C ALA A 122 6.16 -3.65 1.52
N GLY A 123 6.59 -4.68 2.25
CA GLY A 123 5.87 -5.16 3.44
C GLY A 123 5.89 -4.14 4.59
N GLN A 124 7.05 -3.50 4.81
CA GLN A 124 7.20 -2.46 5.82
C GLN A 124 6.40 -1.20 5.48
N GLN A 125 6.41 -0.76 4.23
CA GLN A 125 5.59 0.37 3.75
C GLN A 125 4.10 0.08 3.99
N ARG A 126 3.60 -1.11 3.63
CA ARG A 126 2.22 -1.53 3.91
C ARG A 126 1.91 -1.53 5.40
N GLN A 127 2.86 -1.92 6.24
CA GLN A 127 2.67 -1.94 7.69
C GLN A 127 2.64 -0.55 8.33
N VAL A 128 3.35 0.42 7.76
CA VAL A 128 3.26 1.84 8.14
C VAL A 128 1.90 2.39 7.74
N ILE A 129 1.47 2.18 6.49
CA ILE A 129 0.22 2.69 5.93
C ILE A 129 -1.01 2.08 6.63
N SER A 130 -1.05 0.76 6.80
CA SER A 130 -2.20 0.03 7.34
C SER A 130 -2.53 0.35 8.80
N LYS A 131 -1.52 0.60 9.62
CA LYS A 131 -1.71 0.96 11.03
C LYS A 131 -2.07 2.43 11.24
N GLY A 132 -1.80 3.29 10.25
CA GLY A 132 -2.05 4.72 10.35
C GLY A 132 -1.09 5.46 11.29
N LEU A 133 -1.27 6.78 11.39
CA LEU A 133 -0.65 7.61 12.42
C LEU A 133 -1.68 7.90 13.50
N ASP A 134 -1.42 7.43 14.72
CA ASP A 134 -2.21 7.83 15.89
C ASP A 134 -2.10 9.35 16.07
N CYS A 135 -3.16 9.99 16.57
CA CYS A 135 -3.31 11.45 16.68
C CYS A 135 -2.22 12.07 17.59
N SER A 136 -1.03 12.27 17.04
CA SER A 136 0.10 12.99 17.64
C SER A 136 0.09 14.44 17.15
N GLU A 137 0.56 15.36 17.98
CA GLU A 137 0.66 16.80 17.68
C GLU A 137 1.47 17.07 16.41
N ASP A 138 2.41 16.18 16.05
CA ASP A 138 3.20 16.25 14.83
C ASP A 138 3.14 14.94 14.02
N PRO A 139 2.57 14.97 12.79
CA PRO A 139 2.40 13.77 11.95
C PRO A 139 3.74 13.25 11.41
N TYR A 140 4.73 14.12 11.19
CA TYR A 140 6.07 13.71 10.75
C TYR A 140 6.80 12.91 11.83
N ASP A 141 6.73 13.34 13.09
CA ASP A 141 7.35 12.62 14.21
C ASP A 141 6.64 11.31 14.51
N ALA A 142 5.31 11.28 14.38
CA ALA A 142 4.54 10.04 14.44
C ALA A 142 4.98 9.06 13.35
N LEU A 143 5.15 9.54 12.11
CA LEU A 143 5.64 8.73 11.00
C LEU A 143 7.07 8.23 11.25
N MET A 144 8.00 9.08 11.67
CA MET A 144 9.38 8.66 11.92
C MET A 144 9.50 7.73 13.13
N SER A 145 8.67 7.92 14.16
CA SER A 145 8.53 6.96 15.26
C SER A 145 8.01 5.61 14.76
N ARG A 146 7.00 5.63 13.88
CA ARG A 146 6.41 4.43 13.27
C ARG A 146 7.39 3.70 12.36
N ILE A 147 8.14 4.41 11.52
CA ILE A 147 9.18 3.86 10.66
C ILE A 147 10.28 3.23 11.52
N ARG A 148 10.71 3.90 12.61
CA ARG A 148 11.65 3.30 13.58
C ARG A 148 11.09 2.04 14.23
N GLN A 149 9.80 2.02 14.57
CA GLN A 149 9.15 0.83 15.12
C GLN A 149 9.07 -0.31 14.11
N VAL A 150 8.74 -0.03 12.84
CA VAL A 150 8.70 -1.03 11.76
C VAL A 150 10.10 -1.51 11.36
N MET A 151 11.13 -0.66 11.46
CA MET A 151 12.52 -1.06 11.28
C MET A 151 13.03 -1.91 12.45
N ALA A 152 12.64 -1.58 13.69
CA ALA A 152 12.96 -2.35 14.88
C ALA A 152 12.21 -3.70 14.91
N ASP A 153 10.92 -3.71 14.55
CA ASP A 153 10.10 -4.91 14.38
C ASP A 153 10.57 -5.73 13.17
N GLY A 154 11.09 -5.06 12.12
CA GLY A 154 11.70 -5.68 10.95
C GLY A 154 12.98 -6.48 11.26
N ALA A 155 13.68 -6.16 12.36
CA ALA A 155 14.79 -6.98 12.86
C ALA A 155 14.32 -8.26 13.59
N LEU A 156 13.02 -8.34 13.92
CA LEU A 156 12.35 -9.54 14.45
C LEU A 156 11.46 -10.22 13.40
N GLU A 157 11.24 -9.63 12.23
CA GLU A 157 10.51 -10.23 11.10
C GLU A 157 11.44 -11.08 10.20
N VAL A 158 12.20 -11.99 10.82
CA VAL A 158 12.08 -13.42 10.44
C VAL A 158 11.19 -14.09 11.48
N ARG A 159 10.01 -13.51 11.70
CA ARG A 159 8.84 -14.32 11.88
C ARG A 159 8.23 -14.34 10.50
N PRO A 160 8.41 -15.41 9.71
CA PRO A 160 7.52 -15.61 8.60
C PRO A 160 6.12 -15.45 9.18
N SER A 161 5.32 -14.55 8.61
CA SER A 161 3.88 -14.74 8.65
C SER A 161 3.67 -16.24 8.44
N THR A 162 3.10 -16.90 9.44
CA THR A 162 2.80 -18.32 9.41
C THR A 162 1.79 -18.54 8.31
N HIS A 163 2.23 -18.58 7.05
CA HIS A 163 1.59 -19.11 5.86
C HIS A 163 2.46 -18.71 4.65
N CYS A 164 3.61 -19.34 4.51
CA CYS A 164 4.00 -19.80 3.16
C CYS A 164 3.16 -21.04 2.90
N MET A 165 1.85 -20.85 2.75
CA MET A 165 0.93 -21.91 2.39
C MET A 165 0.68 -21.79 0.91
N PRO A 166 0.86 -22.88 0.15
CA PRO A 166 0.30 -22.95 -1.18
C PRO A 166 -1.18 -22.57 -1.06
N LEU A 167 -1.64 -21.61 -1.85
CA LEU A 167 -3.05 -21.16 -1.87
C LEU A 167 -4.04 -22.35 -1.99
N ASP A 168 -3.57 -23.48 -2.51
CA ASP A 168 -4.32 -24.73 -2.60
C ASP A 168 -4.63 -25.38 -1.25
N PHE A 169 -3.83 -25.15 -0.20
CA PHE A 169 -4.02 -25.83 1.08
C PHE A 169 -5.11 -25.18 1.93
N GLU A 170 -5.23 -23.85 1.92
CA GLU A 170 -6.32 -23.15 2.60
C GLU A 170 -7.67 -23.60 2.05
N ASN A 171 -7.75 -23.77 0.73
CA ASN A 171 -8.92 -24.36 0.07
C ASN A 171 -9.16 -25.82 0.52
N GLN A 172 -8.11 -26.62 0.71
CA GLN A 172 -8.25 -28.00 1.24
C GLN A 172 -8.78 -28.04 2.67
N VAL A 173 -8.38 -27.10 3.52
CA VAL A 173 -8.88 -26.99 4.90
C VAL A 173 -10.35 -26.60 4.89
N GLU A 174 -10.74 -25.61 4.11
CA GLU A 174 -12.14 -25.18 4.00
C GLU A 174 -13.03 -26.28 3.38
N ASP A 175 -12.58 -26.95 2.32
CA ASP A 175 -13.26 -28.10 1.72
C ASP A 175 -13.44 -29.24 2.73
N PHE A 176 -12.43 -29.51 3.55
CA PHE A 176 -12.49 -30.52 4.59
C PHE A 176 -13.52 -30.16 5.67
N LEU A 177 -13.50 -28.92 6.16
CA LEU A 177 -14.44 -28.43 7.18
C LEU A 177 -15.89 -28.46 6.66
N GLN A 178 -16.10 -28.04 5.41
CA GLN A 178 -17.41 -28.02 4.77
C GLN A 178 -17.93 -29.44 4.50
N ARG A 179 -17.07 -30.34 4.01
CA ARG A 179 -17.43 -31.74 3.69
C ARG A 179 -17.92 -32.52 4.90
N HIS A 180 -17.35 -32.25 6.07
CA HIS A 180 -17.69 -32.96 7.31
C HIS A 180 -18.71 -32.23 8.20
N GLY A 181 -19.14 -31.02 7.82
CA GLY A 181 -20.12 -30.24 8.57
C GLY A 181 -19.65 -29.90 9.98
N ILE A 182 -18.40 -29.45 10.11
CA ILE A 182 -17.80 -29.12 11.40
C ILE A 182 -18.46 -27.87 12.00
N ALA A 183 -18.70 -27.90 13.31
CA ALA A 183 -19.26 -26.76 14.05
C ALA A 183 -18.26 -25.59 14.11
N PRO A 184 -18.70 -24.33 14.24
CA PRO A 184 -17.83 -23.15 14.17
C PRO A 184 -16.65 -23.21 15.13
N ASP A 185 -16.86 -23.71 16.35
CA ASP A 185 -15.80 -23.88 17.36
C ASP A 185 -14.68 -24.81 16.89
N GLY A 186 -15.03 -25.88 16.16
CA GLY A 186 -14.07 -26.81 15.58
C GLY A 186 -13.32 -26.22 14.39
N CYS A 187 -14.00 -25.41 13.57
CA CYS A 187 -13.39 -24.68 12.45
C CYS A 187 -12.36 -23.68 12.96
N GLN A 188 -12.74 -22.88 13.97
CA GLN A 188 -11.84 -21.91 14.59
C GLN A 188 -10.61 -22.59 15.20
N ALA A 189 -10.82 -23.68 15.95
CA ALA A 189 -9.72 -24.42 16.57
C ALA A 189 -8.73 -25.00 15.54
N LEU A 190 -9.18 -25.37 14.34
CA LEU A 190 -8.32 -25.83 13.25
C LEU A 190 -7.55 -24.68 12.60
N ARG A 191 -8.22 -23.55 12.33
CA ARG A 191 -7.58 -22.36 11.73
C ARG A 191 -6.52 -21.73 12.64
N GLU A 192 -6.69 -21.83 13.95
CA GLU A 192 -5.71 -21.35 14.94
C GLU A 192 -4.44 -22.21 15.03
N LEU A 193 -4.40 -23.39 14.37
CA LEU A 193 -3.21 -24.23 14.35
C LEU A 193 -2.16 -23.77 13.32
N PRO A 194 -0.86 -24.02 13.56
CA PRO A 194 0.18 -23.94 12.54
C PRO A 194 -0.10 -24.88 11.36
N TRP A 195 0.39 -24.54 10.18
CA TRP A 195 0.04 -25.25 8.94
C TRP A 195 0.46 -26.72 8.93
N GLU A 196 1.62 -27.05 9.52
CA GLU A 196 2.10 -28.43 9.64
C GLU A 196 1.14 -29.26 10.49
N GLN A 197 0.57 -28.64 11.51
CA GLN A 197 -0.40 -29.27 12.42
C GLN A 197 -1.77 -29.40 11.76
N GLN A 198 -2.20 -28.41 10.98
CA GLN A 198 -3.39 -28.52 10.15
C GLN A 198 -3.25 -29.68 9.16
N GLN A 199 -2.08 -29.82 8.51
CA GLN A 199 -1.78 -30.90 7.57
C GLN A 199 -1.91 -32.27 8.22
N GLU A 200 -1.33 -32.46 9.41
CA GLU A 200 -1.48 -33.73 10.15
C GLU A 200 -2.94 -34.03 10.50
N VAL A 201 -3.72 -33.00 10.83
CA VAL A 201 -5.14 -33.15 11.17
C VAL A 201 -5.98 -33.51 9.95
N ILE A 202 -5.76 -32.87 8.80
CA ILE A 202 -6.53 -33.11 7.57
C ILE A 202 -6.05 -34.35 6.79
N ALA A 203 -4.80 -34.81 7.02
CA ALA A 203 -4.23 -35.97 6.33
C ALA A 203 -5.01 -37.28 6.55
N THR A 204 -5.83 -37.36 7.60
CA THR A 204 -6.76 -38.49 7.76
C THR A 204 -8.19 -38.01 7.80
N ASP A 205 -8.99 -38.61 6.94
CA ASP A 205 -10.39 -38.29 6.75
C ASP A 205 -11.25 -38.63 7.98
N LEU A 206 -12.33 -37.88 8.21
CA LEU A 206 -13.30 -38.11 9.30
C LEU A 206 -14.52 -38.94 8.86
N LYS A 207 -14.42 -39.62 7.71
CA LYS A 207 -15.50 -40.43 7.13
C LYS A 207 -15.99 -41.49 8.12
N GLY A 208 -17.29 -41.45 8.42
CA GLY A 208 -17.96 -42.40 9.32
C GLY A 208 -17.98 -41.99 10.80
N ALA A 209 -17.42 -40.83 11.17
CA ALA A 209 -17.50 -40.32 12.53
C ALA A 209 -18.93 -39.87 12.87
N LYS A 210 -19.51 -40.44 13.95
CA LYS A 210 -20.84 -40.06 14.44
C LYS A 210 -20.90 -38.61 14.98
N LYS A 211 -19.75 -38.04 15.36
CA LYS A 211 -19.59 -36.67 15.87
C LYS A 211 -18.28 -36.05 15.34
N PRO A 212 -18.26 -35.54 14.10
CA PRO A 212 -17.02 -35.14 13.42
C PRO A 212 -16.30 -33.99 14.14
N THR A 213 -17.02 -33.00 14.67
CA THR A 213 -16.44 -31.89 15.45
C THR A 213 -15.69 -32.37 16.71
N ALA A 214 -16.27 -33.32 17.46
CA ALA A 214 -15.63 -33.83 18.68
C ALA A 214 -14.36 -34.64 18.37
N VAL A 215 -14.38 -35.39 17.27
CA VAL A 215 -13.21 -36.14 16.80
C VAL A 215 -12.13 -35.17 16.33
N LEU A 216 -12.49 -34.12 15.59
CA LEU A 216 -11.58 -33.07 15.15
C LEU A 216 -10.91 -32.38 16.35
N LEU A 217 -11.69 -31.91 17.33
CA LEU A 217 -11.17 -31.25 18.52
C LEU A 217 -10.25 -32.16 19.34
N SER A 218 -10.64 -33.42 19.55
CA SER A 218 -9.79 -34.41 20.23
C SER A 218 -8.44 -34.58 19.51
N ARG A 219 -8.46 -34.56 18.18
CA ARG A 219 -7.26 -34.68 17.35
C ARG A 219 -6.37 -33.44 17.44
N ILE A 220 -6.96 -32.25 17.34
CA ILE A 220 -6.28 -30.97 17.53
C ILE A 220 -5.57 -30.94 18.89
N SER A 221 -6.25 -31.35 19.97
CA SER A 221 -5.64 -31.44 21.30
C SER A 221 -4.45 -32.41 21.35
N ARG A 222 -4.50 -33.54 20.64
CA ARG A 222 -3.37 -34.49 20.57
C ARG A 222 -2.17 -33.90 19.82
N VAL A 223 -2.42 -33.20 18.71
CA VAL A 223 -1.35 -32.56 17.93
C VAL A 223 -0.72 -31.42 18.75
N LYS A 224 -1.53 -30.56 19.38
CA LYS A 224 -1.04 -29.53 20.31
C LYS A 224 -0.22 -30.11 21.45
N ALA A 225 -0.70 -31.18 22.10
CA ALA A 225 0.02 -31.84 23.19
C ALA A 225 1.35 -32.45 22.74
N ARG A 226 1.45 -32.96 21.50
CA ARG A 226 2.71 -33.49 20.96
C ARG A 226 3.73 -32.38 20.65
N CYS A 227 3.28 -31.20 20.24
CA CYS A 227 4.17 -30.04 20.02
C CYS A 227 4.62 -29.35 21.32
N LEU A 228 3.80 -29.35 22.37
CA LEU A 228 4.19 -28.80 23.68
C LEU A 228 5.19 -29.69 24.43
N VAL A 229 5.38 -30.93 23.98
CA VAL A 229 6.37 -31.88 24.49
C VAL A 229 7.50 -31.99 23.46
N SER A 230 8.18 -30.89 23.17
CA SER A 230 9.50 -30.95 22.54
C SER A 230 10.54 -30.96 23.67
N PRO A 231 11.21 -32.10 23.94
CA PRO A 231 12.21 -32.21 24.98
C PRO A 231 13.46 -31.45 24.55
N GLY A 232 13.61 -30.23 25.06
CA GLY A 232 14.92 -29.59 25.15
C GLY A 232 15.77 -30.40 26.14
N GLY A 233 16.65 -31.25 25.61
CA GLY A 233 17.61 -31.99 26.40
C GLY A 233 18.24 -33.13 25.60
N PHE A 234 19.31 -32.82 24.88
CA PHE A 234 20.62 -33.47 24.96
C PHE A 234 21.67 -32.55 24.34
#